data_AF-A0A531L505-F1
#
_entry.id   AF-A0A531L505-F1
#
_cell.length_a   1.000
_cell.length_b   1.000
_cell.length_c   1.000
_cell.angle_alpha   90.00
_cell.angle_beta   90.00
_cell.angle_gamma   90.00
#
_symmetry.space_group_name_H-M   'P 1'
#
loop_
_entity.id
_entity.type
_entity.pdbx_description
1 polymer ?
#
loop_
_entity_poly.entity_id
_entity_poly.type
_entity_poly.pdbx_seq_one_letter_code
_entity_poly.pdbx_strand_id
1 'polypeptide(L)'
;RTLFEAVASSLTEMFSPLIIGERVPAMLAKYDYITEDTLAYFSRRPQQASRDADFALAYVLSHADTAERQQQAIDALVFKCDILWAMLDALQHAYGESGNIPPGAFRPEPAR
;
A
#
# COMPACT_ATOMS: atom_id res chain seq x y z
N ARG A 1 -13.79 -13.60 -7.81
CA ARG A 1 -14.23 -12.20 -7.58
C ARG A 1 -14.55 -11.56 -8.91
N THR A 2 -15.45 -10.60 -8.93
CA THR A 2 -15.89 -9.88 -10.13
C THR A 2 -14.91 -8.77 -10.54
N LEU A 3 -15.03 -8.27 -11.77
CA LEU A 3 -14.26 -7.08 -12.21
C LEU A 3 -14.54 -5.87 -11.30
N PHE A 4 -15.78 -5.71 -10.84
CA PHE A 4 -16.17 -4.61 -9.96
C PHE A 4 -15.42 -4.63 -8.63
N GLU A 5 -15.39 -5.78 -7.94
CA GLU A 5 -14.63 -5.90 -6.68
C GLU A 5 -13.12 -5.73 -6.90
N ALA A 6 -12.60 -6.19 -8.05
CA ALA A 6 -11.19 -6.02 -8.39
C ALA A 6 -10.83 -4.52 -8.51
N VAL A 7 -11.65 -3.74 -9.23
CA VAL A 7 -11.46 -2.28 -9.35
C VAL A 7 -11.68 -1.58 -8.01
N ALA A 8 -12.69 -1.97 -7.22
CA ALA A 8 -12.91 -1.40 -5.90
C ALA A 8 -11.71 -1.61 -4.97
N SER A 9 -11.05 -2.77 -5.04
CA SER A 9 -9.85 -3.06 -4.25
C SER A 9 -8.63 -2.19 -4.61
N SER A 10 -8.59 -1.55 -5.78
CA SER A 10 -7.50 -0.63 -6.14
C SER A 10 -7.66 0.76 -5.53
N LEU A 11 -8.82 1.09 -4.95
CA LEU A 11 -9.09 2.40 -4.33
C LEU A 11 -8.19 2.73 -3.13
N THR A 12 -7.42 1.77 -2.61
CA THR A 12 -6.33 2.09 -1.67
C THR A 12 -5.34 3.11 -2.24
N GLU A 13 -5.27 3.25 -3.57
CA GLU A 13 -4.44 4.26 -4.24
C GLU A 13 -4.84 5.71 -3.92
N MET A 14 -6.10 5.96 -3.52
CA MET A 14 -6.54 7.26 -3.01
C MET A 14 -5.71 7.76 -1.82
N PHE A 15 -5.13 6.83 -1.04
CA PHE A 15 -4.36 7.15 0.17
C PHE A 15 -2.85 7.21 -0.09
N SER A 16 -2.39 6.77 -1.26
CA SER A 16 -0.95 6.67 -1.59
C SER A 16 -0.22 8.02 -1.66
N PRO A 17 -0.80 9.10 -2.25
CA PRO A 17 -0.12 10.39 -2.31
C PRO A 17 0.23 10.97 -0.94
N LEU A 18 -0.69 10.85 0.03
CA LEU A 18 -0.49 11.37 1.39
C LEU A 18 0.69 10.67 2.08
N ILE A 19 0.66 9.34 2.14
CA ILE A 19 1.69 8.57 2.85
C ILE A 19 3.06 8.67 2.18
N ILE A 20 3.11 8.80 0.85
CA ILE A 20 4.38 9.04 0.12
C ILE A 20 4.93 10.43 0.46
N GLY A 21 4.06 11.46 0.47
CA GLY A 21 4.45 12.83 0.80
C GLY A 21 5.00 12.98 2.22
N GLU A 22 4.50 12.17 3.16
CA GLU A 22 5.03 12.14 4.53
C GLU A 22 6.32 11.32 4.66
N ARG A 23 6.36 10.11 4.06
CA ARG A 23 7.44 9.15 4.31
C ARG A 23 8.70 9.42 3.53
N VAL A 24 8.63 9.87 2.27
CA VAL A 24 9.83 10.09 1.45
C VAL A 24 10.76 11.15 2.07
N PRO A 25 10.28 12.35 2.46
CA PRO A 25 11.13 13.33 3.13
C PRO A 25 11.66 12.83 4.48
N ALA A 26 10.83 12.12 5.25
CA ALA A 26 11.24 11.57 6.54
C ALA A 26 12.33 10.49 6.39
N MET A 27 12.25 9.64 5.37
CA MET A 27 13.25 8.61 5.09
C MET A 27 14.60 9.23 4.72
N LEU A 28 14.61 10.24 3.84
CA LEU A 28 15.83 10.97 3.47
C LEU A 28 16.46 11.69 4.68
N ALA A 29 15.63 12.22 5.59
CA ALA A 29 16.12 12.91 6.78
C ALA A 29 16.63 11.98 7.89
N LYS A 30 16.10 10.75 7.99
CA LYS A 30 16.41 9.82 9.10
C LYS A 30 17.42 8.74 8.76
N TYR A 31 17.62 8.42 7.49
CA TYR A 31 18.51 7.35 7.06
C TYR A 31 19.54 7.89 6.05
N ASP A 32 20.77 8.06 6.51
CA ASP A 32 21.89 8.63 5.75
C ASP A 32 22.29 7.80 4.51
N TYR A 33 22.01 6.50 4.54
CA TYR A 33 22.24 5.58 3.42
C TYR A 33 21.13 5.61 2.35
N ILE A 34 20.03 6.33 2.57
CA ILE A 34 18.94 6.47 1.58
C ILE A 34 19.13 7.75 0.78
N THR A 35 19.10 7.64 -0.55
CA THR A 35 19.23 8.78 -1.47
C THR A 35 17.97 8.99 -2.31
N GLU A 36 17.82 10.17 -2.91
CA GLU A 36 16.70 10.45 -3.81
C GLU A 36 16.63 9.44 -4.98
N ASP A 37 17.78 9.03 -5.51
CA ASP A 37 17.87 8.01 -6.57
C ASP A 37 17.31 6.66 -6.11
N THR A 38 17.58 6.25 -4.86
CA THR A 38 17.01 5.00 -4.30
C THR A 38 15.49 5.08 -4.13
N LEU A 39 14.93 6.29 -4.05
CA LEU A 39 13.50 6.55 -3.91
C LEU A 39 12.85 7.04 -5.22
N ALA A 40 13.55 6.98 -6.35
CA ALA A 40 13.09 7.54 -7.62
C ALA A 40 11.70 7.02 -8.06
N TYR A 41 11.34 5.78 -7.69
CA TYR A 41 10.00 5.24 -7.91
C TYR A 41 8.89 6.12 -7.31
N PHE A 42 9.10 6.66 -6.12
CA PHE A 42 8.11 7.47 -5.39
C PHE A 42 8.01 8.91 -5.89
N SER A 43 8.94 9.37 -6.73
CA SER A 43 8.87 10.72 -7.31
C SER A 43 7.74 10.86 -8.35
N ARG A 44 7.44 9.79 -9.10
CA ARG A 44 6.43 9.81 -10.19
C ARG A 44 5.09 9.17 -9.80
N ARG A 45 5.10 8.26 -8.82
CA ARG A 45 3.93 7.48 -8.42
C ARG A 45 2.75 8.32 -7.92
N PRO A 46 2.90 9.43 -7.18
CA PRO A 46 1.76 10.18 -6.67
C PRO A 46 0.83 10.72 -7.77
N GLN A 47 1.38 11.27 -8.85
CA GLN A 47 0.57 11.77 -9.96
C GLN A 47 -0.14 10.65 -10.72
N GLN A 48 0.51 9.49 -10.87
CA GLN A 48 -0.09 8.30 -11.49
C GLN A 48 -1.22 7.74 -10.61
N ALA A 49 -0.94 7.55 -9.31
CA ALA A 49 -1.91 7.04 -8.34
C ALA A 49 -3.17 7.91 -8.26
N SER A 50 -3.03 9.24 -8.31
CA SER A 50 -4.18 10.14 -8.32
C SER A 50 -5.06 9.91 -9.54
N ARG A 51 -4.48 9.81 -10.75
CA ARG A 51 -5.25 9.58 -11.98
C ARG A 51 -5.91 8.20 -11.99
N ASP A 52 -5.19 7.17 -11.54
CA ASP A 52 -5.68 5.80 -11.49
C ASP A 52 -6.83 5.69 -10.47
N ALA A 53 -6.71 6.36 -9.32
CA ALA A 53 -7.75 6.44 -8.31
C ALA A 53 -8.99 7.20 -8.79
N ASP A 54 -8.84 8.31 -9.51
CA ASP A 54 -9.97 9.08 -10.06
C ASP A 54 -10.81 8.22 -11.02
N PHE A 55 -10.14 7.49 -11.93
CA PHE A 55 -10.81 6.56 -12.85
C PHE A 55 -11.51 5.43 -12.10
N ALA A 56 -10.81 4.78 -11.18
CA ALA A 56 -11.38 3.67 -10.41
C ALA A 56 -12.57 4.13 -9.56
N LEU A 57 -12.49 5.32 -8.94
CA LEU A 57 -13.56 5.88 -8.12
C LEU A 57 -14.79 6.20 -8.96
N ALA A 58 -14.61 6.85 -10.12
CA ALA A 58 -15.71 7.12 -11.05
C ALA A 58 -16.38 5.82 -11.53
N TYR A 59 -15.58 4.81 -11.86
CA TYR A 59 -16.09 3.49 -12.23
C TYR A 59 -16.90 2.85 -11.08
N VAL A 60 -16.35 2.82 -9.87
CA VAL A 60 -17.04 2.21 -8.72
C VAL A 60 -18.33 2.96 -8.40
N LEU A 61 -18.33 4.29 -8.36
CA LEU A 61 -19.52 5.09 -8.08
C LEU A 61 -20.63 4.89 -9.13
N SER A 62 -20.27 4.75 -10.41
CA SER A 62 -21.25 4.50 -11.48
C SER A 62 -21.83 3.08 -11.46
N HIS A 63 -21.15 2.12 -10.84
CA HIS A 63 -21.58 0.72 -10.79
C HIS A 63 -22.08 0.27 -9.41
N ALA A 64 -21.85 1.03 -8.34
CA ALA A 64 -22.34 0.75 -6.98
C ALA A 64 -23.77 1.29 -6.78
N ASP A 65 -24.69 0.83 -7.63
CA ASP A 65 -26.05 1.35 -7.80
C ASP A 65 -27.08 0.76 -6.82
N THR A 66 -26.69 -0.25 -6.05
CA THR A 66 -27.50 -0.83 -4.96
C THR A 66 -26.73 -0.87 -3.65
N ALA A 67 -27.44 -0.95 -2.53
CA ALA A 67 -26.83 -1.07 -1.20
C ALA A 67 -25.90 -2.29 -1.11
N GLU A 68 -26.29 -3.41 -1.71
CA GLU A 68 -25.49 -4.63 -1.74
C GLU A 68 -24.19 -4.41 -2.51
N ARG A 69 -24.25 -3.69 -3.63
CA ARG A 69 -23.07 -3.43 -4.47
C ARG A 69 -22.13 -2.40 -3.87
N GLN A 70 -22.68 -1.42 -3.14
CA GLN A 70 -21.90 -0.50 -2.30
C GLN A 70 -21.14 -1.27 -1.21
N GLN A 71 -21.81 -2.18 -0.51
CA GLN A 71 -21.17 -3.00 0.50
C GLN A 71 -20.05 -3.87 -0.08
N GLN A 72 -20.26 -4.48 -1.27
CA GLN A 72 -19.21 -5.23 -1.97
C GLN A 72 -17.96 -4.39 -2.27
N ALA A 73 -18.14 -3.12 -2.66
CA ALA A 73 -17.00 -2.23 -2.90
C ALA A 73 -16.25 -1.91 -1.60
N ILE A 74 -16.98 -1.66 -0.51
CA ILE A 74 -16.40 -1.41 0.81
C ILE A 74 -15.64 -2.65 1.28
N ASP A 75 -16.24 -3.84 1.20
CA ASP A 75 -15.62 -5.10 1.62
C ASP A 75 -14.36 -5.41 0.79
N ALA A 76 -14.37 -5.09 -0.51
CA ALA A 76 -13.19 -5.23 -1.36
C ALA A 76 -12.05 -4.28 -0.96
N LEU A 77 -12.38 -3.05 -0.58
CA LEU A 77 -11.40 -2.08 -0.08
C LEU A 77 -10.84 -2.48 1.29
N VAL A 78 -11.71 -2.89 2.22
CA VAL A 78 -11.33 -3.39 3.55
C VAL A 78 -10.40 -4.59 3.41
N PHE A 79 -10.76 -5.58 2.58
CA PHE A 79 -9.93 -6.74 2.32
C PHE A 79 -8.55 -6.37 1.76
N LYS A 80 -8.46 -5.34 0.91
CA LYS A 80 -7.17 -4.86 0.44
C LYS A 80 -6.34 -4.24 1.57
N CYS A 81 -6.95 -3.49 2.47
CA CYS A 81 -6.29 -2.97 3.66
C CYS A 81 -5.78 -4.11 4.55
N ASP A 82 -6.58 -5.17 4.76
CA ASP A 82 -6.16 -6.34 5.54
C ASP A 82 -4.94 -7.03 4.93
N ILE A 83 -4.85 -7.13 3.60
CA ILE A 83 -3.65 -7.64 2.92
C ILE A 83 -2.43 -6.79 3.25
N LEU A 84 -2.54 -5.46 3.10
CA LEU A 84 -1.42 -4.54 3.38
C LEU A 84 -1.02 -4.58 4.86
N TRP A 85 -2.00 -4.75 5.75
CA TRP A 85 -1.76 -4.88 7.18
C TRP A 85 -1.03 -6.18 7.51
N ALA A 86 -1.48 -7.32 6.96
CA ALA A 86 -0.84 -8.61 7.16
C ALA A 86 0.63 -8.63 6.68
N MET A 87 0.94 -7.90 5.60
CA MET A 87 2.33 -7.71 5.16
C MET A 87 3.19 -7.01 6.21
N LEU A 88 2.65 -5.98 6.88
CA LEU A 88 3.34 -5.27 7.96
C LEU A 88 3.44 -6.12 9.22
N ASP A 89 2.40 -6.88 9.58
CA ASP A 89 2.44 -7.81 10.71
C ASP A 89 3.53 -8.86 10.53
N ALA A 90 3.68 -9.41 9.32
CA ALA A 90 4.73 -10.36 9.01
C ALA A 90 6.13 -9.76 9.16
N LEU A 91 6.34 -8.53 8.67
CA LEU A 91 7.60 -7.80 8.84
C LEU A 91 7.88 -7.49 10.32
N GLN A 92 6.87 -7.04 11.07
CA GLN A 92 7.00 -6.75 12.50
C GLN A 92 7.33 -8.01 13.30
N HIS A 93 6.69 -9.14 12.98
CA HIS A 93 6.97 -10.41 13.66
C HIS A 93 8.40 -10.90 13.40
N ALA A 94 8.86 -10.81 12.14
CA ALA A 94 10.17 -11.33 11.74
C ALA A 94 11.33 -10.39 12.11
N TYR A 95 11.18 -9.08 11.92
CA TYR A 95 12.25 -8.08 12.00
C TYR A 95 12.02 -6.98 13.04
N GLY A 96 10.90 -7.02 13.77
CA GLY A 96 10.70 -6.19 14.95
C GLY A 96 11.46 -6.74 16.17
N GLU A 97 11.10 -6.24 17.35
CA GLU A 97 11.80 -6.57 18.61
C GLU A 97 11.87 -8.08 18.92
N SER A 98 10.86 -8.85 18.50
CA SER A 98 10.84 -10.30 18.73
C SER A 98 11.83 -11.09 17.86
N GLY A 99 12.20 -10.57 16.68
CA GLY A 99 13.21 -11.20 15.80
C GLY A 99 12.87 -12.62 15.32
N ASN A 100 11.59 -12.97 15.19
CA ASN A 100 11.16 -14.34 14.85
C ASN A 100 11.27 -14.60 13.34
N ILE A 101 12.49 -14.61 12.79
CA ILE A 101 12.72 -14.77 11.34
C ILE A 101 12.35 -16.21 10.90
N PRO A 102 11.31 -16.38 10.06
CA PRO A 102 10.89 -17.70 9.62
C PRO A 102 11.91 -18.35 8.66
N PRO A 103 11.88 -19.68 8.49
CA PRO A 103 12.72 -20.36 7.49
C PRO A 103 12.51 -19.78 6.09
N GLY A 104 13.60 -19.54 5.35
CA GLY A 104 13.57 -19.02 3.97
C GLY A 104 13.48 -17.49 3.84
N ALA A 105 13.23 -16.75 4.93
CA ALA A 105 13.27 -15.29 4.92
C ALA A 105 14.72 -14.75 4.97
N PHE A 106 14.91 -13.51 4.51
CA PHE A 106 16.20 -12.82 4.57
C PHE A 106 16.73 -12.76 6.01
N ARG A 107 18.03 -13.02 6.18
CA ARG A 107 18.72 -12.91 7.48
C ARG A 107 19.85 -11.89 7.32
N PRO A 108 19.84 -10.78 8.10
CA PRO A 108 20.92 -9.81 8.04
C PRO A 108 22.23 -10.45 8.50
N GLU A 109 23.32 -10.13 7.81
CA GLU A 109 24.65 -10.43 8.32
C GLU A 109 24.93 -9.61 9.59
N PRO A 110 25.77 -10.09 10.52
CA PRO A 110 26.21 -9.29 11.65
C PRO A 110 26.82 -7.98 11.13
N ALA A 111 26.46 -6.85 11.75
CA ALA A 111 27.13 -5.59 11.47
C ALA A 111 28.65 -5.78 11.71
N ARG A 112 29.46 -5.44 10.71
CA ARG A 112 30.92 -5.50 10.79
C ARG A 112 31.47 -4.40 11.70
#